data_AF-A0A5Y4W6G2-F1
#
_entry.id   AF-A0A5Y4W6G2-F1
#
_cell.length_a   1.000
_cell.length_b   1.000
_cell.length_c   1.000
_cell.angle_alpha   90.00
_cell.angle_beta   90.00
_cell.angle_gamma   90.00
#
_symmetry.space_group_name_H-M   'P 1'
#
loop_
_entity.id
_entity.type
_entity.pdbx_description
1 polymer ?
#
loop_
_entity_poly.entity_id
_entity_poly.type
_entity_poly.pdbx_seq_one_letter_code
_entity_poly.pdbx_strand_id
1 'polypeptide(L)' 'MAIKKSKCEDKSRYDIVADLRKRGKSLAALGRENGLSISTVKNALDKPYPRGERIIADALGVEPRDLWPSRY' A
#
# COMPACT_ATOMS: atom_id res chain seq x y z
N MET A 1 -19.56 5.96 -16.90
CA MET A 1 -19.34 5.68 -15.46
C MET A 1 -18.72 4.30 -15.35
N ALA A 2 -17.40 4.21 -15.15
CA ALA A 2 -16.74 2.91 -15.00
C ALA A 2 -16.81 2.48 -13.54
N ILE A 3 -17.80 1.66 -13.20
CA ILE A 3 -17.88 0.99 -11.91
C ILE A 3 -16.92 -0.19 -11.97
N LYS A 4 -15.77 -0.09 -11.32
CA LYS A 4 -14.86 -1.21 -11.06
C LYS A 4 -14.28 -0.94 -9.67
N LYS A 5 -14.41 -1.80 -8.66
CA LYS A 5 -14.25 -3.26 -8.70
C LYS A 5 -14.96 -3.91 -7.50
N SER A 6 -15.57 -5.06 -7.73
CA SER A 6 -15.77 -6.07 -6.69
C SER A 6 -14.54 -6.99 -6.71
N LYS A 7 -13.67 -6.87 -5.71
CA LYS A 7 -12.71 -7.92 -5.37
C LYS A 7 -12.52 -7.94 -3.85
N CYS A 8 -13.07 -8.96 -3.20
CA CYS A 8 -12.90 -9.26 -1.78
C CYS A 8 -11.59 -10.05 -1.56
N GLU A 9 -10.50 -9.59 -2.18
CA GLU A 9 -9.20 -10.26 -2.09
C GLU A 9 -8.13 -9.20 -1.82
N ASP A 10 -7.24 -9.52 -0.88
CA ASP A 10 -6.11 -8.66 -0.53
C ASP A 10 -5.24 -8.46 -1.76
N LYS A 11 -4.85 -7.22 -2.04
CA LYS A 11 -3.99 -6.92 -3.17
C LYS A 11 -2.61 -7.55 -2.92
N SER A 12 -2.11 -8.29 -3.90
CA SER A 12 -0.80 -8.95 -3.78
C SER A 12 0.30 -7.91 -3.54
N ARG A 13 1.25 -8.25 -2.67
CA ARG A 13 2.45 -7.43 -2.40
C ARG A 13 3.17 -7.00 -3.69
N TYR A 14 3.17 -7.85 -4.71
CA TYR A 14 3.79 -7.56 -5.99
C TYR A 14 3.04 -6.49 -6.79
N ASP A 15 1.71 -6.55 -6.80
CA ASP A 15 0.86 -5.54 -7.43
C ASP A 15 1.03 -4.18 -6.76
N ILE A 16 1.09 -4.14 -5.43
CA ILE A 16 1.31 -2.89 -4.68
C ILE A 16 2.67 -2.28 -5.03
N VAL A 17 3.73 -3.10 -5.02
CA VAL A 17 5.08 -2.64 -5.39
C VAL A 17 5.14 -2.21 -6.86
N ALA A 18 4.43 -2.89 -7.76
CA ALA A 18 4.36 -2.52 -9.17
C ALA A 18 3.60 -1.19 -9.37
N ASP A 19 2.49 -0.97 -8.67
CA ASP A 19 1.73 0.30 -8.70
C ASP A 19 2.58 1.46 -8.15
N LEU A 20 3.28 1.24 -7.04
CA LEU A 20 4.25 2.20 -6.50
C LEU A 20 5.33 2.55 -7.52
N ARG A 21 5.93 1.54 -8.16
CA ARG A 21 6.95 1.73 -9.21
C ARG A 21 6.42 2.49 -10.41
N LYS A 22 5.19 2.20 -10.86
CA LYS A 22 4.53 2.94 -11.95
C LYS A 22 4.38 4.43 -11.63
N ARG A 23 4.25 4.78 -10.35
CA ARG A 23 4.17 6.18 -9.86
C ARG A 23 5.53 6.78 -9.51
N GLY A 24 6.63 6.05 -9.74
CA GLY A 24 7.98 6.49 -9.36
C GLY A 24 8.22 6.49 -7.84
N LYS A 25 7.32 5.93 -7.04
CA LYS A 25 7.48 5.79 -5.59
C LYS A 25 8.07 4.42 -5.26
N SER A 26 8.84 4.36 -4.17
CA SER A 26 9.46 3.14 -3.66
C SER A 26 9.22 3.04 -2.16
N LEU A 27 9.15 1.83 -1.60
CA LEU A 27 9.04 1.62 -0.15
C LEU A 27 10.12 2.38 0.63
N ALA A 28 11.32 2.50 0.04
CA ALA A 28 12.41 3.28 0.60
C ALA A 28 12.12 4.80 0.64
N ALA A 29 11.56 5.34 -0.43
CA ALA A 29 11.18 6.75 -0.51
C ALA A 29 10.06 7.05 0.49
N LEU A 30 9.05 6.18 0.57
CA LEU A 30 7.96 6.30 1.53
C LEU A 30 8.43 6.27 2.98
N GLY A 31 9.39 5.39 3.29
CA GLY A 31 10.03 5.36 4.60
C GLY A 31 10.73 6.69 4.91
N ARG A 32 11.55 7.20 4.00
CA ARG A 32 12.27 8.48 4.17
C ARG A 32 11.31 9.66 4.34
N GLU A 33 10.25 9.74 3.53
CA GLU A 33 9.25 10.82 3.61
C GLU A 33 8.49 10.81 4.95
N ASN A 34 8.29 9.63 5.56
CA ASN A 34 7.53 9.47 6.79
C ASN A 34 8.39 9.27 8.04
N GLY A 35 9.72 9.36 7.94
CA GLY A 35 10.64 9.10 9.04
C GLY A 35 10.62 7.65 9.54
N LEU A 36 10.22 6.70 8.68
CA LEU A 36 10.16 5.27 8.99
C LEU A 36 11.28 4.49 8.28
N SER A 37 11.72 3.42 8.92
CA SER A 37 12.62 2.47 8.29
C SER A 37 11.93 1.77 7.12
N ILE A 38 12.70 1.53 6.06
CA ILE A 38 12.26 0.80 4.86
C ILE A 38 11.69 -0.58 5.23
N SER A 39 12.33 -1.24 6.20
CA SER A 39 11.90 -2.51 6.76
C SER A 39 10.51 -2.42 7.38
N THR A 40 10.16 -1.31 8.03
CA THR A 40 8.83 -1.08 8.62
C THR A 40 7.76 -0.95 7.54
N VAL A 41 8.02 -0.18 6.48
CA VAL A 41 7.09 -0.03 5.35
C VAL A 41 6.94 -1.35 4.59
N LYS A 42 8.03 -2.10 4.43
CA LYS A 42 8.01 -3.44 3.83
C LYS A 42 7.21 -4.43 4.69
N ASN A 43 7.36 -4.38 6.02
CA ASN A 43 6.61 -5.25 6.94
C ASN A 43 5.10 -4.99 6.87
N ALA A 44 4.66 -3.78 6.52
CA ALA A 44 3.25 -3.46 6.35
C ALA A 44 2.56 -4.26 5.23
N LEU A 45 3.33 -4.76 4.26
CA LEU A 45 2.82 -5.64 3.20
C LEU A 45 2.54 -7.07 3.71
N ASP A 46 3.20 -7.48 4.80
CA ASP A 46 3.19 -8.85 5.31
C ASP A 46 2.30 -8.93 6.56
N LYS A 47 2.49 -8.01 7.51
CA LYS A 47 1.78 -7.92 8.80
C LYS A 47 0.87 -6.69 8.85
N PRO A 48 -0.26 -6.76 9.58
CA PRO A 48 -1.15 -5.61 9.78
C PRO A 48 -0.39 -4.50 10.49
N TYR A 49 -0.17 -3.41 9.77
CA TYR A 49 0.53 -2.24 10.27
C TYR A 49 -0.17 -0.98 9.76
N PRO A 50 -1.18 -0.48 10.49
CA PRO A 50 -2.08 0.58 10.02
C PRO A 50 -1.38 1.84 9.54
N ARG A 51 -0.24 2.18 10.16
CA ARG A 51 0.55 3.36 9.80
C ARG A 51 1.24 3.18 8.45
N GLY A 52 1.82 2.00 8.17
CA GLY A 52 2.47 1.71 6.89
C GLY A 52 1.46 1.46 5.77
N GLU A 53 0.35 0.78 6.08
CA GLU A 53 -0.76 0.58 5.14
C GLU A 53 -1.32 1.94 4.68
N ARG A 54 -1.51 2.90 5.59
CA ARG A 54 -1.89 4.28 5.25
C ARG A 54 -0.89 4.98 4.35
N ILE A 55 0.41 4.90 4.65
CA ILE A 55 1.45 5.56 3.84
C ILE A 55 1.47 5.01 2.42
N ILE A 56 1.33 3.70 2.28
CA ILE A 56 1.28 3.06 0.96
C ILE A 56 0.01 3.45 0.22
N ALA A 57 -1.14 3.45 0.90
CA ALA A 57 -2.42 3.81 0.32
C ALA A 57 -2.44 5.29 -0.12
N ASP A 58 -1.92 6.19 0.71
CA ASP A 58 -1.74 7.62 0.42
C ASP A 58 -0.85 7.84 -0.80
N ALA A 59 0.28 7.15 -0.89
CA ALA A 59 1.16 7.19 -2.07
C ALA A 59 0.49 6.68 -3.35
N LEU A 60 -0.49 5.78 -3.20
CA LEU A 60 -1.33 5.26 -4.27
C LEU A 60 -2.63 6.07 -4.46
N GLY A 61 -2.89 7.10 -3.66
CA GLY A 61 -4.14 7.87 -3.70
C GLY A 61 -5.40 7.02 -3.57
N VAL A 62 -5.32 5.91 -2.83
CA VAL A 62 -6.44 5.01 -2.53
C VAL A 62 -6.58 4.86 -1.02
N GLU A 63 -7.67 4.27 -0.55
CA GLU A 63 -7.80 3.94 0.86
C GLU A 63 -7.08 2.63 1.21
N PRO A 64 -6.60 2.46 2.46
CA PRO A 64 -6.03 1.18 2.92
C PRO A 64 -7.01 0.01 2.75
N ARG A 65 -8.30 0.30 2.86
CA ARG A 65 -9.39 -0.67 2.70
C ARG A 65 -9.53 -1.20 1.28
N ASP A 66 -9.20 -0.41 0.26
CA ASP A 66 -9.18 -0.86 -1.14
C ASP A 66 -8.01 -1.82 -1.43
N LEU A 67 -6.92 -1.70 -0.67
CA LEU A 67 -5.75 -2.56 -0.81
C LEU A 67 -5.88 -3.84 0.04
N TRP A 68 -6.42 -3.71 1.25
CA TRP A 68 -6.58 -4.80 2.21
C TRP A 68 -8.01 -4.84 2.78
N PRO A 69 -9.01 -5.21 1.96
CA PRO A 69 -10.41 -5.26 2.41
C PRO A 69 -10.63 -6.31 3.50
N SER A 70 -9.82 -7.38 3.56
CA SER A 70 -9.89 -8.39 4.63
C SER A 70 -9.46 -7.86 6.01
N ARG A 71 -8.73 -6.74 6.05
CA ARG A 71 -8.23 -6.13 7.30
C ARG A 71 -9.09 -4.97 7.81
N TYR A 72 -10.04 -4.48 7.01
CA TYR A 72 -10.87 -3.29 7.26
C TYR A 72 -12.35 -3.50 6.88
#